data_AF-A0A957IA62-F1
#
_entry.id   AF-A0A957IA62-F1
#
_cell.length_a   1.000
_cell.length_b   1.000
_cell.length_c   1.000
_cell.angle_alpha   90.00
_cell.angle_beta   90.00
_cell.angle_gamma   90.00
#
_symmetry.space_group_name_H-M   'P 1'
#
loop_
_entity.id
_entity.type
_entity.pdbx_description
1 polymer ?
#
loop_
_entity_poly.entity_id
_entity_poly.type
_entity_poly.pdbx_seq_one_letter_code
_entity_poly.pdbx_strand_id
1 'polypeptide(L)'
;MAITMQGNWTVQVKSKAASFQQRFIIQGSSNGKDGVYNGVTSTSPVQVDGEQWTIQIQHKPSGKGASWQPSAMRLGTPARSGGQVLLDVFSNDSGGDSDYNDLVLTCGMTESASEYVVYGKVRSYHALCGFNPCFPWYVIDTWAQLKTLLNYQAVKKAISTFYPERLQKLEKYRHLPLEELGEFTPIMLPTAVPSQPALDQLFTRANQAPLGSIAA
;
A
#
# COMPACT_ATOMS: atom_id res chain seq x y z
N MET A 1 -3.45 4.78 -8.76
CA MET A 1 -2.36 4.29 -7.88
C MET A 1 -2.42 5.09 -6.60
N ALA A 2 -2.12 4.48 -5.45
CA ALA A 2 -1.98 5.19 -4.18
C ALA A 2 -0.63 4.79 -3.55
N ILE A 3 -0.01 5.72 -2.84
CA ILE A 3 1.22 5.48 -2.08
C ILE A 3 0.82 5.22 -0.65
N THR A 4 1.21 4.07 -0.11
CA THR A 4 1.04 3.74 1.30
C THR A 4 2.15 4.38 2.13
N MET A 5 1.76 5.02 3.22
CA MET A 5 2.63 5.67 4.19
C MET A 5 2.25 5.24 5.61
N GLN A 6 3.17 5.41 6.55
CA GLN A 6 2.98 5.05 7.97
C GLN A 6 3.60 6.10 8.87
N GLY A 7 3.01 6.31 10.05
CA GLY A 7 3.45 7.28 11.03
C GLY A 7 3.06 8.71 10.69
N ASN A 8 3.74 9.64 11.35
CA ASN A 8 3.40 11.06 11.37
C ASN A 8 4.18 11.84 10.29
N TRP A 9 3.46 12.38 9.30
CA TRP A 9 4.04 13.15 8.21
C TRP A 9 3.24 14.42 7.93
N THR A 10 3.93 15.51 7.64
CA THR A 10 3.34 16.72 7.04
C THR A 10 3.36 16.58 5.52
N VAL A 11 2.18 16.59 4.89
CA VAL A 11 2.02 16.58 3.43
C VAL A 11 1.77 18.01 2.94
N GLN A 12 2.57 18.48 1.97
CA GLN A 12 2.43 19.82 1.40
C GLN A 12 2.59 19.79 -0.12
N VAL A 13 1.86 20.66 -0.83
CA VAL A 13 2.09 20.89 -2.26
C VAL A 13 3.39 21.67 -2.44
N LYS A 14 4.41 21.02 -3.01
CA LYS A 14 5.72 21.63 -3.31
C LYS A 14 5.66 22.47 -4.58
N SER A 15 5.07 21.92 -5.64
CA SER A 15 4.91 22.60 -6.93
C SER A 15 3.78 22.00 -7.75
N LYS A 16 3.29 22.77 -8.72
CA LYS A 16 2.35 22.33 -9.76
C LYS A 16 2.81 22.87 -11.11
N ALA A 17 3.00 21.98 -12.09
CA ALA A 17 3.39 22.33 -13.45
C ALA A 17 2.41 21.82 -14.53
N ALA A 18 1.21 21.39 -14.15
CA ALA A 18 0.17 20.96 -15.11
C ALA A 18 -0.76 22.09 -15.57
N SER A 19 -1.39 21.95 -16.73
CA SER A 19 -2.57 22.74 -17.12
C SER A 19 -3.86 22.26 -16.45
N PHE A 20 -3.99 20.95 -16.20
CA PHE A 20 -5.18 20.39 -15.58
C PHE A 20 -5.30 20.78 -14.10
N GLN A 21 -6.54 20.71 -13.60
CA GLN A 21 -6.78 20.80 -12.17
C GLN A 21 -6.21 19.54 -11.52
N GLN A 22 -5.51 19.73 -10.41
CA GLN A 22 -4.87 18.67 -9.64
C GLN A 22 -5.45 18.66 -8.22
N ARG A 23 -5.57 17.48 -7.63
CA ARG A 23 -5.94 17.29 -6.22
C ARG A 23 -5.21 16.09 -5.64
N PHE A 24 -5.10 16.04 -4.33
CA PHE A 24 -4.64 14.84 -3.63
C PHE A 24 -5.66 14.40 -2.59
N ILE A 25 -5.66 13.11 -2.30
CA ILE A 25 -6.59 12.45 -1.40
C ILE A 25 -5.77 11.72 -0.34
N ILE A 26 -6.14 11.93 0.92
CA ILE A 26 -5.61 11.19 2.07
C ILE A 26 -6.70 10.27 2.60
N GLN A 27 -6.35 9.02 2.88
CA GLN A 27 -7.25 8.00 3.44
C GLN A 27 -6.53 7.11 4.44
N GLY A 28 -7.22 6.71 5.51
CA GLY A 28 -6.72 5.77 6.53
C GLY A 28 -5.93 6.44 7.66
N SER A 29 -5.99 7.76 7.80
CA SER A 29 -5.38 8.47 8.91
C SER A 29 -6.08 8.15 10.25
N SER A 30 -5.30 8.04 11.32
CA SER A 30 -5.83 7.87 12.68
C SER A 30 -6.20 9.20 13.34
N ASN A 31 -5.70 10.32 12.81
CA ASN A 31 -5.88 11.66 13.37
C ASN A 31 -6.97 12.51 12.69
N GLY A 32 -7.86 11.87 11.91
CA GLY A 32 -9.02 12.52 11.30
C GLY A 32 -8.68 13.48 10.15
N LYS A 33 -7.61 13.19 9.40
CA LYS A 33 -7.12 13.99 8.26
C LYS A 33 -7.40 13.35 6.91
N ASP A 34 -8.36 12.43 6.88
CA ASP A 34 -8.89 11.87 5.65
C ASP A 34 -9.67 12.95 4.90
N GLY A 35 -9.45 13.06 3.59
CA GLY A 35 -10.07 14.12 2.82
C GLY A 35 -9.52 14.30 1.42
N VAL A 36 -10.14 15.24 0.71
CA VAL A 36 -9.74 15.69 -0.62
C VAL A 36 -9.18 17.10 -0.50
N TYR A 37 -7.97 17.29 -0.99
CA TYR A 37 -7.21 18.53 -0.86
C TYR A 37 -6.83 19.08 -2.23
N ASN A 38 -6.85 20.39 -2.39
CA ASN A 38 -6.50 21.03 -3.65
C ASN A 38 -5.00 20.85 -3.96
N GLY A 39 -4.66 20.58 -5.22
CA GLY A 39 -3.27 20.46 -5.68
C GLY A 39 -2.66 21.81 -6.03
N VAL A 40 -2.85 22.84 -5.20
CA VAL A 40 -2.29 24.19 -5.41
C VAL A 40 -1.36 24.56 -4.26
N THR A 41 -0.32 25.34 -4.54
CA THR A 41 0.73 25.70 -3.55
C THR A 41 0.23 26.54 -2.38
N SER A 42 -0.94 27.17 -2.50
CA SER A 42 -1.61 27.88 -1.41
C SER A 42 -2.36 26.96 -0.44
N THR A 43 -2.43 25.65 -0.72
CA THR A 43 -3.06 24.68 0.18
C THR A 43 -2.22 24.52 1.43
N SER A 44 -2.83 24.73 2.60
CA SER A 44 -2.14 24.58 3.89
C SER A 44 -1.57 23.17 4.05
N PRO A 45 -0.37 23.02 4.65
CA PRO A 45 0.19 21.72 4.96
C PRO A 45 -0.76 20.87 5.83
N VAL A 46 -0.78 19.57 5.58
CA VAL A 46 -1.66 18.61 6.27
C VAL A 46 -0.82 17.66 7.11
N GLN A 47 -0.93 17.73 8.43
CA GLN A 47 -0.28 16.80 9.35
C GLN A 47 -1.06 15.49 9.43
N VAL A 48 -0.61 14.43 8.78
CA VAL A 48 -1.26 13.11 8.75
C VAL A 48 -0.55 12.16 9.69
N ASP A 49 -1.30 11.37 10.45
CA ASP A 49 -0.74 10.31 11.30
C ASP A 49 -1.58 9.04 11.17
N GLY A 50 -0.97 7.88 11.39
CA GLY A 50 -1.64 6.58 11.33
C GLY A 50 -0.69 5.41 11.14
N GLU A 51 -1.12 4.23 11.61
CA GLU A 51 -0.36 2.98 11.43
C GLU A 51 -0.19 2.63 9.94
N GLN A 52 -1.18 2.95 9.12
CA GLN A 52 -1.14 2.81 7.67
C GLN A 52 -2.18 3.74 7.03
N TRP A 53 -1.72 4.67 6.21
CA TRP A 53 -2.56 5.60 5.46
C TRP A 53 -2.04 5.73 4.03
N THR A 54 -2.82 6.38 3.15
CA THR A 54 -2.47 6.46 1.72
C THR A 54 -2.60 7.88 1.17
N ILE A 55 -1.77 8.18 0.16
CA ILE A 55 -1.89 9.37 -0.69
C ILE A 55 -2.20 8.93 -2.11
N GLN A 56 -3.22 9.55 -2.71
CA GLN A 56 -3.49 9.45 -4.14
C GLN A 56 -3.52 10.85 -4.76
N ILE A 57 -2.86 11.03 -5.90
CA ILE A 57 -2.99 12.24 -6.72
C ILE A 57 -3.97 11.97 -7.86
N GLN A 58 -4.82 12.96 -8.15
CA GLN A 58 -5.78 12.93 -9.23
C GLN A 58 -5.72 14.22 -10.03
N HIS A 59 -5.93 14.08 -11.33
CA HIS A 59 -6.09 15.19 -12.26
C HIS A 59 -7.52 15.21 -12.81
N LYS A 60 -7.94 16.35 -13.33
CA LYS A 60 -9.20 16.49 -14.05
C LYS A 60 -8.93 17.07 -15.44
N PRO A 61 -9.06 16.27 -16.51
CA PRO A 61 -8.93 16.75 -17.88
C PRO A 61 -9.92 17.88 -18.20
N SER A 62 -9.65 18.67 -19.22
CA SER A 62 -10.59 19.66 -19.74
C SER A 62 -11.58 19.01 -20.71
N GLY A 63 -12.88 19.35 -20.61
CA GLY A 63 -13.89 18.88 -21.56
C GLY A 63 -15.25 18.65 -20.92
N LYS A 64 -16.28 18.52 -21.77
CA LYS A 64 -17.65 18.23 -21.32
C LYS A 64 -17.68 16.80 -20.76
N GLY A 65 -18.09 16.66 -19.49
CA GLY A 65 -18.14 15.36 -18.81
C GLY A 65 -16.82 14.92 -18.17
N ALA A 66 -15.82 15.80 -18.09
CA ALA A 66 -14.56 15.46 -17.45
C ALA A 66 -14.73 15.09 -15.97
N SER A 67 -14.23 13.92 -15.61
CA SER A 67 -14.19 13.39 -14.25
C SER A 67 -12.76 13.42 -13.70
N TRP A 68 -12.64 13.30 -12.38
CA TRP A 68 -11.36 13.13 -11.74
C TRP A 68 -10.80 11.75 -12.03
N GLN A 69 -9.54 11.69 -12.45
CA GLN A 69 -8.85 10.47 -12.82
C GLN A 69 -7.57 10.32 -11.99
N PRO A 70 -7.14 9.09 -11.66
CA PRO A 70 -5.87 8.87 -10.99
C PRO A 70 -4.70 9.34 -11.86
N SER A 71 -3.79 10.11 -11.27
CA SER A 71 -2.50 10.40 -11.89
C SER A 71 -1.55 9.22 -11.69
N ALA A 72 -0.61 9.01 -12.61
CA ALA A 72 0.52 8.14 -12.37
C ALA A 72 1.42 8.78 -11.30
N MET A 73 2.02 7.99 -10.42
CA MET A 73 2.79 8.52 -9.29
C MET A 73 4.15 7.83 -9.15
N ARG A 74 5.15 8.56 -8.66
CA ARG A 74 6.48 8.04 -8.34
C ARG A 74 6.99 8.62 -7.04
N LEU A 75 7.65 7.76 -6.25
CA LEU A 75 8.41 8.19 -5.09
C LEU A 75 9.79 8.69 -5.50
N GLY A 76 10.16 9.83 -4.92
CA GLY A 76 11.52 10.34 -4.88
C GLY A 76 12.42 9.52 -3.95
N THR A 77 13.66 10.00 -3.82
CA THR A 77 14.60 9.51 -2.82
C THR A 77 14.45 10.35 -1.56
N PRO A 78 14.27 9.75 -0.37
CA PRO A 78 14.25 10.52 0.87
C PRO A 78 15.55 11.29 1.06
N ALA A 79 15.44 12.52 1.56
CA ALA A 79 16.56 13.38 1.88
C ALA A 79 16.41 13.91 3.30
N ARG A 80 17.54 14.15 3.98
CA ARG A 80 17.56 14.83 5.28
C ARG A 80 17.77 16.31 5.05
N SER A 81 16.93 17.15 5.64
CA SER A 81 17.06 18.60 5.57
C SER A 81 16.36 19.25 6.76
N GLY A 82 17.03 20.19 7.43
CA GLY A 82 16.42 20.99 8.50
C GLY A 82 15.88 20.19 9.69
N GLY A 83 16.52 19.06 10.04
CA GLY A 83 16.03 18.16 11.10
C GLY A 83 14.78 17.37 10.73
N GLN A 84 14.50 17.23 9.43
CA GLN A 84 13.40 16.43 8.90
C GLN A 84 13.91 15.41 7.88
N VAL A 85 13.19 14.30 7.77
CA VAL A 85 13.24 13.42 6.60
C VAL A 85 12.16 13.88 5.63
N LEU A 86 12.58 14.27 4.42
CA LEU A 86 11.72 14.72 3.35
C LEU A 86 11.64 13.66 2.25
N LEU A 87 10.44 13.45 1.71
CA LEU A 87 10.16 12.55 0.61
C LEU A 87 9.22 13.23 -0.39
N ASP A 88 9.69 13.41 -1.61
CA ASP A 88 8.84 13.94 -2.68
C ASP A 88 8.00 12.82 -3.32
N VAL A 89 6.75 13.15 -3.64
CA VAL A 89 5.83 12.37 -4.45
C VAL A 89 5.57 13.13 -5.74
N PHE A 90 5.98 12.54 -6.85
CA PHE A 90 5.87 13.10 -8.20
C PHE A 90 4.66 12.50 -8.93
N SER A 91 3.91 13.30 -9.68
CA SER A 91 2.78 12.80 -10.46
C SER A 91 2.86 13.15 -11.95
N ASN A 92 2.30 12.28 -12.79
CA ASN A 92 1.99 12.57 -14.18
C ASN A 92 0.47 12.44 -14.41
N ASP A 93 -0.15 13.47 -14.99
CA ASP A 93 -1.57 13.59 -15.29
C ASP A 93 -1.99 12.91 -16.61
N SER A 94 -1.11 12.10 -17.19
CA SER A 94 -1.31 11.41 -18.47
C SER A 94 -1.53 12.37 -19.66
N GLY A 95 -1.08 13.61 -19.53
CA GLY A 95 -0.94 14.57 -20.61
C GLY A 95 0.11 14.16 -21.65
N GLY A 96 0.53 15.13 -22.46
CA GLY A 96 1.39 14.88 -23.62
C GLY A 96 2.84 14.47 -23.29
N ASP A 97 3.25 14.54 -22.02
CA ASP A 97 4.62 14.27 -21.59
C ASP A 97 4.70 13.21 -20.46
N SER A 98 5.91 12.96 -19.98
CA SER A 98 6.20 11.91 -18.99
C SER A 98 7.27 12.32 -17.99
N ASP A 99 7.29 13.60 -17.64
CA ASP A 99 8.31 14.20 -16.77
C ASP A 99 7.97 14.10 -15.27
N TYR A 100 6.71 13.78 -14.93
CA TYR A 100 6.19 13.63 -13.56
C TYR A 100 6.30 14.90 -12.69
N ASN A 101 6.20 16.10 -13.28
CA ASN A 101 6.23 17.35 -12.53
C ASN A 101 4.85 18.03 -12.35
N ASP A 102 3.78 17.41 -12.84
CA ASP A 102 2.42 17.98 -12.88
C ASP A 102 1.91 18.47 -11.53
N LEU A 103 2.07 17.62 -10.52
CA LEU A 103 1.91 17.94 -9.11
C LEU A 103 3.02 17.24 -8.34
N VAL A 104 3.76 18.01 -7.54
CA VAL A 104 4.75 17.47 -6.62
C VAL A 104 4.30 17.75 -5.20
N LEU A 105 4.16 16.70 -4.40
CA LEU A 105 3.95 16.81 -2.96
C LEU A 105 5.29 16.58 -2.27
N THR A 106 5.59 17.34 -1.23
CA THR A 106 6.65 17.02 -0.27
C THR A 106 6.01 16.47 0.99
N CYS A 107 6.49 15.32 1.45
CA CYS A 107 6.09 14.71 2.71
C CYS A 107 7.27 14.83 3.67
N GLY A 108 7.08 15.47 4.83
CA GLY A 108 8.12 15.65 5.84
C GLY A 108 7.77 14.99 7.16
N MET A 109 8.71 14.30 7.77
CA MET A 109 8.61 13.87 9.18
C MET A 109 9.81 14.42 9.96
N THR A 110 9.62 14.69 11.25
CA THR A 110 10.73 15.08 12.12
C THR A 110 11.74 13.94 12.19
N GLU A 111 13.03 14.26 12.03
CA GLU A 111 14.10 13.29 12.16
C GLU A 111 14.23 12.85 13.62
N SER A 112 14.31 11.55 13.86
CA SER A 112 14.54 10.96 15.17
C SER A 112 15.75 10.04 15.14
N ALA A 113 16.61 10.14 16.15
CA ALA A 113 17.77 9.29 16.30
C ALA A 113 17.42 7.84 16.69
N SER A 114 16.19 7.59 17.12
CA SER A 114 15.70 6.27 17.53
C SER A 114 14.82 5.58 16.49
N GLU A 115 14.57 6.21 15.35
CA GLU A 115 13.64 5.71 14.33
C GLU A 115 14.35 5.44 13.00
N TYR A 116 13.84 4.45 12.26
CA TYR A 116 14.32 4.11 10.93
C TYR A 116 13.21 4.37 9.91
N VAL A 117 13.55 5.08 8.83
CA VAL A 117 12.64 5.24 7.68
C VAL A 117 12.97 4.17 6.66
N VAL A 118 12.06 3.21 6.49
CA VAL A 118 12.13 2.21 5.42
C VAL A 118 11.29 2.70 4.25
N TYR A 119 11.90 2.78 3.06
CA TYR A 119 11.22 3.18 1.84
C TYR A 119 11.59 2.23 0.70
N GLY A 120 10.72 2.13 -0.29
CA GLY A 120 10.94 1.24 -1.43
C GLY A 120 10.06 1.61 -2.61
N LYS A 121 10.38 1.05 -3.78
CA LYS A 121 9.56 1.16 -4.99
C LYS A 121 8.83 -0.16 -5.24
N VAL A 122 7.50 -0.08 -5.32
CA VAL A 122 6.68 -1.17 -5.84
C VAL A 122 6.37 -0.86 -7.31
N ARG A 123 6.70 -1.78 -8.21
CA ARG A 123 6.34 -1.70 -9.63
C ARG A 123 5.36 -2.83 -9.95
N SER A 124 4.23 -2.52 -10.59
CA SER A 124 3.38 -3.53 -11.22
C SER A 124 3.96 -3.90 -12.57
N TYR A 125 3.98 -5.20 -12.90
CA TYR A 125 4.39 -5.68 -14.21
C TYR A 125 3.40 -5.21 -15.29
N HIS A 126 3.89 -4.84 -16.48
CA HIS A 126 3.10 -4.32 -17.61
C HIS A 126 2.68 -5.42 -18.61
N ALA A 127 2.70 -6.70 -18.21
CA ALA A 127 2.37 -7.84 -19.06
C ALA A 127 1.25 -8.69 -18.46
N LEU A 128 0.57 -9.48 -19.29
CA LEU A 128 -0.34 -10.54 -18.84
C LEU A 128 0.43 -11.46 -17.88
N CYS A 129 0.10 -11.42 -16.59
CA CYS A 129 0.70 -12.31 -15.60
C CYS A 129 0.17 -13.73 -15.84
N GLY A 130 0.79 -14.49 -16.76
CA GLY A 130 0.32 -15.83 -17.15
C GLY A 130 0.36 -16.87 -16.02
N PHE A 131 1.14 -16.63 -14.95
CA PHE A 131 1.38 -17.57 -13.87
C PHE A 131 1.65 -16.89 -12.51
N ASN A 132 0.91 -15.83 -12.13
CA ASN A 132 0.82 -15.33 -10.73
C ASN A 132 -0.18 -14.17 -10.67
N PRO A 133 -0.93 -13.92 -9.57
CA PRO A 133 -1.93 -12.87 -9.57
C PRO A 133 -1.28 -11.49 -9.64
N CYS A 134 -1.74 -10.66 -10.58
CA CYS A 134 -1.40 -9.24 -10.69
C CYS A 134 -2.00 -8.38 -9.55
N PHE A 135 -2.14 -8.93 -8.34
CA PHE A 135 -2.55 -8.24 -7.11
C PHE A 135 -1.37 -8.26 -6.15
N PRO A 136 -1.05 -7.16 -5.46
CA PRO A 136 0.11 -7.14 -4.60
C PRO A 136 -0.22 -7.93 -3.31
N TRP A 137 0.36 -9.14 -3.19
CA TRP A 137 0.27 -9.99 -2.01
C TRP A 137 1.59 -9.97 -1.23
N TYR A 138 1.50 -9.97 0.09
CA TYR A 138 2.58 -10.46 0.94
C TYR A 138 2.48 -11.96 0.99
N VAL A 139 3.55 -12.64 0.59
CA VAL A 139 3.64 -14.10 0.62
C VAL A 139 4.52 -14.50 1.79
N ILE A 140 4.00 -15.39 2.63
CA ILE A 140 4.76 -16.07 3.68
C ILE A 140 4.84 -17.51 3.22
N ASP A 141 6.05 -18.06 3.09
CA ASP A 141 6.26 -19.38 2.49
C ASP A 141 6.82 -20.42 3.47
N THR A 142 7.13 -20.02 4.70
CA THR A 142 7.73 -20.91 5.71
C THR A 142 7.22 -20.65 7.13
N TRP A 143 7.31 -21.67 7.99
CA TRP A 143 7.04 -21.55 9.43
C TRP A 143 7.94 -20.52 10.11
N ALA A 144 9.21 -20.44 9.69
CA ALA A 144 10.18 -19.48 10.23
C ALA A 144 9.78 -18.03 9.91
N GLN A 145 9.43 -17.74 8.64
CA GLN A 145 8.94 -16.43 8.24
C GLN A 145 7.65 -16.08 8.98
N LEU A 146 6.69 -17.02 9.09
CA LEU A 146 5.46 -16.80 9.84
C LEU A 146 5.77 -16.41 11.28
N LYS A 147 6.58 -17.20 12.00
CA LYS A 147 6.94 -16.93 13.41
C LYS A 147 7.57 -15.55 13.59
N THR A 148 8.49 -15.17 12.71
CA THR A 148 9.11 -13.83 12.74
C THR A 148 8.09 -12.72 12.49
N LEU A 149 7.20 -12.90 11.52
CA LEU A 149 6.20 -11.90 11.13
C LEU A 149 5.10 -11.72 12.18
N LEU A 150 4.84 -12.73 13.02
CA LEU A 150 3.87 -12.62 14.13
C LEU A 150 4.32 -11.65 15.24
N ASN A 151 5.57 -11.17 15.23
CA ASN A 151 6.00 -10.08 16.09
C ASN A 151 5.38 -8.72 15.70
N TYR A 152 4.91 -8.59 14.46
CA TYR A 152 4.22 -7.39 13.99
C TYR A 152 2.71 -7.52 14.23
N GLN A 153 2.14 -6.67 15.08
CA GLN A 153 0.74 -6.78 15.51
C GLN A 153 -0.26 -6.71 14.33
N ALA A 154 0.02 -5.87 13.33
CA ALA A 154 -0.81 -5.76 12.13
C ALA A 154 -0.88 -7.09 11.35
N VAL A 155 0.26 -7.76 11.19
CA VAL A 155 0.34 -9.06 10.51
C VAL A 155 -0.32 -10.14 11.36
N LYS A 156 -0.06 -10.15 12.68
CA LYS A 156 -0.72 -11.08 13.61
C LYS A 156 -2.25 -10.96 13.55
N LYS A 157 -2.77 -9.72 13.51
CA LYS A 157 -4.20 -9.44 13.36
C LYS A 157 -4.72 -9.97 12.02
N ALA A 158 -4.07 -9.64 10.90
CA ALA A 158 -4.48 -10.14 9.58
C ALA A 158 -4.48 -11.68 9.50
N ILE A 159 -3.43 -12.33 9.99
CA ILE A 159 -3.33 -13.80 10.01
C ILE A 159 -4.38 -14.41 10.95
N SER A 160 -4.67 -13.79 12.09
CA SER A 160 -5.73 -14.27 12.99
C SER A 160 -7.12 -14.20 12.34
N THR A 161 -7.33 -13.27 11.42
CA THR A 161 -8.59 -13.12 10.68
C THR A 161 -8.68 -14.11 9.52
N PHE A 162 -7.64 -14.20 8.69
CA PHE A 162 -7.71 -14.96 7.42
C PHE A 162 -7.19 -16.39 7.52
N TYR A 163 -6.31 -16.69 8.49
CA TYR A 163 -5.64 -17.98 8.63
C TYR A 163 -5.50 -18.41 10.11
N PRO A 164 -6.61 -18.41 10.90
CA PRO A 164 -6.56 -18.73 12.32
C PRO A 164 -6.01 -20.13 12.62
N GLU A 165 -6.20 -21.09 11.71
CA GLU A 165 -5.69 -22.46 11.83
C GLU A 165 -4.15 -22.51 11.89
N ARG A 166 -3.47 -21.55 11.26
CA ARG A 166 -2.00 -21.46 11.30
C ARG A 166 -1.51 -21.06 12.67
N LEU A 167 -2.22 -20.14 13.32
CA LEU A 167 -1.91 -19.74 14.70
C LEU A 167 -2.18 -20.87 15.68
N GLN A 168 -3.30 -21.59 15.50
CA GLN A 168 -3.63 -22.75 16.32
C GLN A 168 -2.58 -23.85 16.18
N LYS A 169 -2.08 -24.12 14.96
CA LYS A 169 -1.03 -25.12 14.74
C LYS A 169 0.28 -24.73 15.43
N LEU A 170 0.70 -23.48 15.31
CA LEU A 170 1.90 -22.97 16.01
C LEU A 170 1.75 -23.07 17.53
N GLU A 171 0.59 -22.73 18.09
CA GLU A 171 0.37 -22.83 19.53
C GLU A 171 0.33 -24.28 20.01
N LYS A 172 -0.41 -25.14 19.29
CA LYS A 172 -0.53 -26.58 19.61
C LYS A 172 0.83 -27.27 19.65
N TYR A 173 1.71 -26.94 18.71
CA TYR A 173 3.02 -27.56 18.55
C TYR A 173 4.17 -26.65 18.97
N ARG A 174 3.93 -25.67 19.84
CA ARG A 174 4.94 -24.68 20.29
C ARG A 174 6.20 -25.29 20.93
N HIS A 175 6.10 -26.53 21.37
CA HIS A 175 7.17 -27.29 22.01
C HIS A 175 8.04 -28.06 21.00
N LEU A 176 7.61 -28.17 19.74
CA LEU A 176 8.37 -28.83 18.68
C LEU A 176 9.25 -27.81 17.92
N PRO A 177 10.40 -28.24 17.39
CA PRO A 177 11.13 -27.49 16.38
C PRO A 177 10.25 -27.15 15.17
N LEU A 178 10.52 -26.03 14.49
CA LEU A 178 9.68 -25.57 13.38
C LEU A 178 9.71 -26.51 12.18
N GLU A 179 10.83 -27.23 12.03
CA GLU A 179 11.08 -28.22 10.99
C GLU A 179 10.16 -29.44 11.14
N GLU A 180 9.71 -29.72 12.36
CA GLU A 180 8.83 -30.85 12.68
C GLU A 180 7.34 -30.50 12.55
N LEU A 181 7.00 -29.25 12.24
CA LEU A 181 5.62 -28.83 11.98
C LEU A 181 5.07 -29.36 10.64
N GLY A 182 5.93 -29.99 9.84
CA GLY A 182 5.61 -30.50 8.50
C GLY A 182 5.51 -29.39 7.46
N GLU A 183 5.01 -29.74 6.28
CA GLU A 183 4.93 -28.84 5.13
C GLU A 183 4.18 -27.55 5.44
N PHE A 184 4.70 -26.45 4.91
CA PHE A 184 4.10 -25.12 5.02
C PHE A 184 3.35 -24.81 3.74
N THR A 185 2.04 -24.57 3.85
CA THR A 185 1.26 -24.03 2.73
C THR A 185 1.42 -22.50 2.74
N PRO A 186 1.85 -21.88 1.63
CA PRO A 186 2.01 -20.44 1.54
C PRO A 186 0.78 -19.65 2.01
N ILE A 187 1.02 -18.58 2.76
CA ILE A 187 -0.01 -17.63 3.19
C ILE A 187 0.08 -16.41 2.27
N MET A 188 -1.05 -16.05 1.67
CA MET A 188 -1.17 -14.87 0.83
C MET A 188 -1.99 -13.81 1.58
N LEU A 189 -1.37 -12.67 1.90
CA LEU A 189 -2.04 -11.52 2.52
C LEU A 189 -2.14 -10.36 1.53
N PRO A 190 -3.31 -9.73 1.35
CA PRO A 190 -3.45 -8.61 0.42
C PRO A 190 -2.74 -7.38 0.98
N THR A 191 -1.88 -6.73 0.18
CA THR A 191 -1.11 -5.55 0.62
C THR A 191 -1.89 -4.22 0.50
N ALA A 192 -2.98 -4.22 -0.26
CA ALA A 192 -3.94 -3.13 -0.32
C ALA A 192 -5.21 -3.58 0.37
N VAL A 193 -5.80 -2.75 1.25
CA VAL A 193 -7.10 -3.03 1.88
C VAL A 193 -8.15 -3.12 0.76
N PRO A 194 -8.65 -4.32 0.40
CA PRO A 194 -9.82 -4.38 -0.46
C PRO A 194 -11.03 -4.02 0.41
N SER A 195 -12.10 -3.50 -0.20
CA SER A 195 -13.37 -3.45 0.51
C SER A 195 -13.75 -4.87 0.98
N GLN A 196 -14.28 -5.00 2.21
CA GLN A 196 -14.69 -6.28 2.82
C GLN A 196 -15.40 -7.28 1.85
N PRO A 197 -16.36 -6.87 1.00
CA PRO A 197 -17.03 -7.81 0.10
C PRO A 197 -16.11 -8.46 -0.96
N ALA A 198 -14.97 -7.86 -1.30
CA ALA A 198 -14.01 -8.44 -2.24
C ALA A 198 -13.16 -9.55 -1.60
N LEU A 199 -12.96 -9.52 -0.28
CA LEU A 199 -12.19 -10.54 0.45
C LEU A 199 -12.97 -11.86 0.54
N ASP A 200 -14.26 -11.81 0.89
CA ASP A 200 -15.09 -13.01 1.04
C ASP A 200 -15.22 -13.80 -0.28
N GLN A 201 -15.32 -13.11 -1.42
CA GLN A 201 -15.40 -13.76 -2.74
C GLN A 201 -14.09 -14.45 -3.17
N LEU A 202 -12.94 -13.94 -2.73
CA LEU A 202 -11.62 -14.50 -3.08
C LEU A 202 -11.32 -15.78 -2.30
N PHE A 203 -11.64 -15.82 -1.01
CA PHE A 203 -11.43 -17.03 -0.19
C PHE A 203 -12.47 -18.13 -0.46
N THR A 204 -13.66 -17.77 -0.95
CA THR A 204 -14.67 -18.77 -1.37
C THR A 204 -14.23 -19.53 -2.63
N ARG A 205 -13.50 -18.90 -3.55
CA ARG A 205 -12.95 -19.58 -4.75
C ARG A 205 -11.85 -20.58 -4.42
N ALA A 206 -11.04 -20.33 -3.38
CA ALA A 206 -9.98 -21.26 -2.96
C ALA A 206 -10.53 -22.55 -2.32
N ASN A 207 -11.78 -22.53 -1.84
CA ASN A 207 -12.46 -23.68 -1.26
C ASN A 207 -13.35 -24.46 -2.25
N GLN A 208 -13.39 -24.10 -3.54
CA GLN A 208 -14.03 -24.95 -4.53
C GLN A 208 -13.11 -26.13 -4.88
N ALA A 209 -13.58 -27.32 -4.54
CA ALA A 209 -12.94 -28.62 -4.75
C ALA A 209 -12.38 -28.79 -6.18
N PRO A 210 -11.33 -29.60 -6.36
CA PRO A 210 -10.75 -29.82 -7.69
C PRO A 210 -11.81 -30.39 -8.64
N LEU A 211 -11.92 -29.80 -9.82
CA LEU A 211 -12.55 -30.41 -11.00
C LEU A 211 -11.75 -31.67 -11.35
N GLY A 212 -12.15 -32.79 -10.75
CA GLY A 212 -11.56 -34.10 -10.93
C GLY A 212 -12.64 -35.14 -11.24
N SER A 213 -13.21 -35.08 -12.44
CA SER A 213 -13.67 -36.25 -13.19
C SER A 213 -13.98 -35.88 -14.64
N ILE A 214 -12.93 -35.81 -15.46
CA ILE A 214 -13.08 -36.12 -16.89
C ILE A 214 -12.28 -37.39 -17.12
N ALA A 215 -12.94 -38.55 -17.00
CA ALA A 215 -12.53 -39.81 -17.61
C ALA A 215 -13.68 -40.83 -17.51
N ALA A 216 -14.47 -40.92 -18.57
CA ALA A 216 -14.94 -42.15 -19.23
C ALA A 216 -15.97 -41.77 -20.30
#